data_AF-A0AA42ZUJ0-F1
#
_entry.id   AF-A0AA42ZUJ0-F1
#
_cell.length_a   1.000
_cell.length_b   1.000
_cell.length_c   1.000
_cell.angle_alpha   90.00
_cell.angle_beta   90.00
_cell.angle_gamma   90.00
#
_symmetry.space_group_name_H-M   'P 1'
#
loop_
_entity.id
_entity.type
_entity.pdbx_description
1 polymer ?
#
loop_
_entity_poly.entity_id
_entity_poly.type
_entity_poly.pdbx_seq_one_letter_code
_entity_poly.pdbx_strand_id
1 'polypeptide(L)'
;MLPTGVEAPAWAVRTRRLTDYMVQDFGGGPRPWKFSWVINFQKCGTFFFLGFLMWYYGNFSVAAWIYLGLHGSYGLAWFIKDMAFPDTGWQVRITIAGGINAFIGVLGWYWVFGWLLISGVAAPDYPLSQGAWFALCITLCVTGTAIMLAADAQKYFTLRVSRGLITDGMFRYVRHPNYLGEMMIYGSFALMVWHWLPFLVLAWVWLGLFAVNMIMKEVSMSRHEGWTDYKASSWWLVPLVF
;
A
#
# COMPACT_ATOMS: atom_id res chain seq x y z
N MET A 1 -3.24 36.10 5.44
CA MET A 1 -3.47 35.53 4.10
C MET A 1 -3.03 34.09 4.17
N LEU A 2 -3.90 33.12 3.87
CA LEU A 2 -3.46 31.72 3.74
C LEU A 2 -2.38 31.66 2.64
N PRO A 3 -1.28 30.91 2.83
CA PRO A 3 -0.27 30.74 1.78
C PRO A 3 -0.96 30.24 0.50
N THR A 4 -0.63 30.84 -0.65
CA THR A 4 -1.01 30.28 -1.95
C THR A 4 -0.34 28.92 -2.07
N GLY A 5 -1.10 27.85 -1.92
CA GLY A 5 -0.60 26.48 -1.97
C GLY A 5 0.11 26.19 -3.29
N VAL A 6 1.03 25.23 -3.27
CA VAL A 6 1.75 24.78 -4.46
C VAL A 6 0.76 24.18 -5.45
N GLU A 7 0.82 24.56 -6.73
CA GLU A 7 0.00 23.93 -7.76
C GLU A 7 0.51 22.53 -8.11
N ALA A 8 -0.42 21.59 -8.28
CA ALA A 8 -0.09 20.24 -8.72
C ALA A 8 0.34 20.25 -10.20
N PRO A 9 1.41 19.52 -10.58
CA PRO A 9 1.76 19.32 -11.98
C PRO A 9 0.58 18.78 -12.78
N ALA A 10 0.35 19.33 -13.98
CA ALA A 10 -0.81 18.97 -14.81
C ALA A 10 -0.91 17.47 -15.11
N TRP A 11 0.23 16.79 -15.29
CA TRP A 11 0.28 15.35 -15.49
C TRP A 11 -0.22 14.59 -14.27
N ALA A 12 0.13 15.00 -13.05
CA ALA A 12 -0.27 14.34 -11.81
C ALA A 12 -1.78 14.50 -11.58
N VAL A 13 -2.32 15.69 -11.86
CA VAL A 13 -3.77 15.95 -11.81
C VAL A 13 -4.53 15.08 -12.82
N ARG A 14 -4.02 14.99 -14.06
CA ARG A 14 -4.64 14.16 -15.11
C ARG A 14 -4.60 12.68 -14.72
N THR A 15 -3.47 12.18 -14.25
CA THR A 15 -3.34 10.78 -13.79
C THR A 15 -4.29 10.51 -12.62
N ARG A 16 -4.35 11.41 -11.62
CA ARG A 16 -5.26 11.27 -10.49
C ARG A 16 -6.73 11.19 -10.94
N ARG A 17 -7.16 12.08 -11.83
CA ARG A 17 -8.52 12.06 -12.41
C ARG A 17 -8.80 10.76 -13.16
N LEU A 18 -7.85 10.28 -13.95
CA LEU A 18 -7.98 9.02 -14.67
C LEU A 18 -8.12 7.84 -13.69
N THR A 19 -7.27 7.77 -12.66
CA THR A 19 -7.32 6.70 -11.67
C THR A 19 -8.58 6.74 -10.82
N ASP A 20 -9.05 7.94 -10.45
CA ASP A 20 -10.32 8.10 -9.74
C ASP A 20 -11.49 7.64 -10.61
N TYR A 21 -11.52 8.04 -11.88
CA TYR A 21 -12.53 7.56 -12.83
C TYR A 21 -12.50 6.03 -12.98
N MET A 22 -11.32 5.46 -13.20
CA MET A 22 -11.10 4.02 -13.38
C MET A 22 -11.59 3.17 -12.19
N VAL A 23 -11.58 3.73 -10.98
CA VAL A 23 -12.00 3.01 -9.77
C VAL A 23 -13.43 3.37 -9.36
N GLN A 24 -13.83 4.63 -9.45
CA GLN A 24 -15.10 5.10 -8.88
C GLN A 24 -16.25 5.11 -9.89
N ASP A 25 -15.97 5.36 -11.16
CA ASP A 25 -16.97 5.70 -12.17
C ASP A 25 -16.90 4.83 -13.44
N PHE A 26 -15.88 3.98 -13.58
CA PHE A 26 -15.63 3.18 -14.77
C PHE A 26 -16.87 2.35 -15.15
N GLY A 27 -17.23 2.38 -16.45
CA GLY A 27 -18.41 1.68 -16.97
C GLY A 27 -19.77 2.25 -16.51
N GLY A 28 -19.81 3.24 -15.60
CA GLY A 28 -21.05 3.78 -15.04
C GLY A 28 -21.87 2.74 -14.25
N GLY A 29 -23.17 3.00 -14.11
CA GLY A 29 -24.11 2.06 -13.51
C GLY A 29 -24.19 2.09 -11.97
N PRO A 30 -24.77 1.05 -11.35
CA PRO A 30 -25.01 1.02 -9.91
C PRO A 30 -23.71 0.98 -9.11
N ARG A 31 -23.73 1.55 -7.91
CA ARG A 31 -22.59 1.62 -6.98
C ARG A 31 -22.84 0.83 -5.69
N PRO A 32 -23.00 -0.50 -5.77
CA PRO A 32 -23.37 -1.31 -4.61
C PRO A 32 -22.22 -1.48 -3.62
N TRP A 33 -20.97 -1.29 -4.04
CA TRP A 33 -19.78 -1.61 -3.24
C TRP A 33 -19.15 -0.36 -2.65
N LYS A 34 -18.71 -0.45 -1.39
CA LYS A 34 -17.65 0.42 -0.89
C LYS A 34 -16.31 -0.04 -1.46
N PHE A 35 -15.41 0.89 -1.75
CA PHE A 35 -14.08 0.52 -2.24
C PHE A 35 -13.32 -0.38 -1.23
N SER A 36 -13.46 -0.10 0.07
CA SER A 36 -12.89 -0.93 1.14
C SER A 36 -13.35 -2.38 1.10
N TRP A 37 -14.56 -2.68 0.61
CA TRP A 37 -15.03 -4.07 0.52
C TRP A 37 -14.23 -4.88 -0.50
N VAL A 38 -13.88 -4.27 -1.65
CA VAL A 38 -13.05 -4.92 -2.66
C VAL A 38 -11.63 -5.13 -2.15
N ILE A 39 -11.07 -4.13 -1.45
CA ILE A 39 -9.76 -4.23 -0.81
C ILE A 39 -9.77 -5.34 0.24
N ASN A 40 -10.73 -5.31 1.17
CA ASN A 40 -10.83 -6.28 2.26
C ASN A 40 -11.09 -7.69 1.76
N PHE A 41 -11.83 -7.87 0.65
CA PHE A 41 -11.98 -9.17 0.00
C PHE A 41 -10.61 -9.76 -0.36
N GLN A 42 -9.76 -8.98 -1.03
CA GLN A 42 -8.41 -9.45 -1.37
C GLN A 42 -7.56 -9.65 -0.10
N LYS A 43 -7.55 -8.69 0.82
CA LYS A 43 -6.72 -8.74 2.03
C LYS A 43 -7.06 -9.90 2.96
N CYS A 44 -8.33 -10.02 3.37
CA CYS A 44 -8.79 -11.12 4.22
C CYS A 44 -8.73 -12.46 3.50
N GLY A 45 -9.05 -12.47 2.19
CA GLY A 45 -8.98 -13.67 1.36
C GLY A 45 -7.56 -14.19 1.17
N THR A 46 -6.53 -13.36 1.33
CA THR A 46 -5.14 -13.72 1.07
C THR A 46 -4.67 -14.92 1.89
N PHE A 47 -4.94 -14.96 3.19
CA PHE A 47 -4.49 -16.08 4.04
C PHE A 47 -5.07 -17.41 3.55
N PHE A 48 -6.38 -17.43 3.27
CA PHE A 48 -7.07 -18.63 2.78
C PHE A 48 -6.65 -19.00 1.35
N PHE A 49 -6.51 -18.00 0.47
CA PHE A 49 -6.08 -18.20 -0.91
C PHE A 49 -4.69 -18.82 -0.98
N LEU A 50 -3.71 -18.28 -0.24
CA LEU A 50 -2.36 -18.82 -0.21
C LEU A 50 -2.32 -20.22 0.42
N GLY A 51 -3.07 -20.46 1.50
CA GLY A 51 -3.21 -21.79 2.09
C GLY A 51 -3.82 -22.81 1.11
N PHE A 52 -4.83 -22.39 0.34
CA PHE A 52 -5.39 -23.21 -0.73
C PHE A 52 -4.36 -23.51 -1.81
N LEU A 53 -3.55 -22.54 -2.24
CA LEU A 53 -2.48 -22.77 -3.21
C LEU A 53 -1.43 -23.76 -2.68
N MET A 54 -1.06 -23.66 -1.41
CA MET A 54 -0.12 -24.60 -0.79
C MET A 54 -0.65 -26.03 -0.81
N TRP A 55 -1.94 -26.20 -0.45
CA TRP A 55 -2.62 -27.49 -0.54
C TRP A 55 -2.70 -28.00 -1.99
N TYR A 56 -3.12 -27.14 -2.92
CA TYR A 56 -3.35 -27.50 -4.33
C TYR A 56 -2.06 -27.89 -5.06
N TYR A 57 -0.96 -27.16 -4.83
CA TYR A 57 0.35 -27.44 -5.43
C TYR A 57 1.21 -28.40 -4.59
N GLY A 58 0.77 -28.80 -3.39
CA GLY A 58 1.54 -29.65 -2.48
C GLY A 58 2.85 -29.01 -1.98
N ASN A 59 2.96 -27.67 -2.03
CA ASN A 59 4.17 -26.95 -1.63
C ASN A 59 4.06 -26.43 -0.20
N PHE A 60 4.72 -27.15 0.71
CA PHE A 60 4.81 -26.82 2.14
C PHE A 60 6.23 -26.43 2.56
N SER A 61 7.01 -25.89 1.63
CA SER A 61 8.36 -25.38 1.92
C SER A 61 8.35 -24.29 2.99
N VAL A 62 9.49 -24.08 3.64
CA VAL A 62 9.66 -22.99 4.62
C VAL A 62 9.34 -21.63 3.99
N ALA A 63 9.74 -21.40 2.74
CA ALA A 63 9.44 -20.17 2.02
C ALA A 63 7.92 -19.97 1.83
N ALA A 64 7.17 -21.03 1.50
CA ALA A 64 5.72 -20.96 1.35
C ALA A 64 5.02 -20.62 2.68
N TRP A 65 5.43 -21.25 3.79
CA TRP A 65 4.91 -20.94 5.12
C TRP A 65 5.23 -19.51 5.58
N ILE A 66 6.46 -19.05 5.33
CA ILE A 66 6.84 -17.67 5.63
C ILE A 66 6.00 -16.71 4.79
N TYR A 67 5.84 -16.97 3.49
CA TYR A 67 5.05 -16.10 2.61
C TYR A 67 3.57 -16.04 3.01
N LEU A 68 2.96 -17.20 3.34
CA LEU A 68 1.62 -17.28 3.91
C LEU A 68 1.52 -16.43 5.19
N GLY A 69 2.47 -16.62 6.11
CA GLY A 69 2.53 -15.87 7.36
C GLY A 69 2.63 -14.37 7.13
N LEU A 70 3.56 -13.92 6.30
CA LEU A 70 3.80 -12.50 6.02
C LEU A 70 2.61 -11.85 5.29
N HIS A 71 2.25 -12.35 4.10
CA HIS A 71 1.22 -11.72 3.28
C HIS A 71 -0.18 -11.92 3.88
N GLY A 72 -0.46 -13.11 4.42
CA GLY A 72 -1.72 -13.41 5.07
C GLY A 72 -1.93 -12.60 6.35
N SER A 73 -0.95 -12.51 7.25
CA SER A 73 -1.08 -11.71 8.47
C SER A 73 -1.16 -10.21 8.20
N TYR A 74 -0.44 -9.71 7.19
CA TYR A 74 -0.60 -8.33 6.73
C TYR A 74 -2.04 -8.06 6.24
N GLY A 75 -2.65 -9.01 5.53
CA GLY A 75 -4.06 -8.93 5.14
C GLY A 75 -5.01 -8.81 6.34
N LEU A 76 -4.76 -9.57 7.41
CA LEU A 76 -5.53 -9.48 8.66
C LEU A 76 -5.29 -8.16 9.39
N ALA A 77 -4.05 -7.70 9.49
CA ALA A 77 -3.69 -6.43 10.10
C ALA A 77 -4.35 -5.24 9.38
N TRP A 78 -4.42 -5.30 8.05
CA TRP A 78 -5.14 -4.33 7.23
C TRP A 78 -6.62 -4.28 7.58
N PHE A 79 -7.26 -5.43 7.70
CA PHE A 79 -8.69 -5.51 8.03
C PHE A 79 -8.98 -4.94 9.41
N ILE A 80 -8.15 -5.26 10.40
CA ILE A 80 -8.25 -4.67 11.75
C ILE A 80 -8.16 -3.13 11.67
N LYS A 81 -7.19 -2.60 10.91
CA LYS A 81 -7.07 -1.16 10.67
C LYS A 81 -8.33 -0.56 10.05
N ASP A 82 -8.87 -1.16 8.98
CA ASP A 82 -10.06 -0.62 8.30
C ASP A 82 -11.29 -0.62 9.23
N MET A 83 -11.39 -1.58 10.15
CA MET A 83 -12.47 -1.62 11.15
C MET A 83 -12.26 -0.63 12.30
N ALA A 84 -11.01 -0.41 12.74
CA ALA A 84 -10.72 0.43 13.90
C ALA A 84 -10.57 1.92 13.56
N PHE A 85 -9.91 2.24 12.44
CA PHE A 85 -9.61 3.61 12.00
C PHE A 85 -9.60 3.70 10.45
N PRO A 86 -10.79 3.61 9.81
CA PRO A 86 -10.90 3.56 8.36
C PRO A 86 -10.39 4.83 7.66
N ASP A 87 -9.74 4.66 6.51
CA ASP A 87 -9.46 5.80 5.63
C ASP A 87 -10.70 6.18 4.83
N THR A 88 -11.09 7.46 4.94
CA THR A 88 -12.27 8.01 4.26
C THR A 88 -12.25 7.82 2.74
N GLY A 89 -11.06 7.80 2.12
CA GLY A 89 -10.91 7.58 0.69
C GLY A 89 -11.32 6.19 0.22
N TRP A 90 -11.36 5.20 1.12
CA TRP A 90 -11.80 3.84 0.81
C TRP A 90 -13.27 3.60 1.15
N GLN A 91 -13.92 4.54 1.83
CA GLN A 91 -15.34 4.42 2.20
C GLN A 91 -16.30 4.89 1.09
N VAL A 92 -15.76 5.43 -0.01
CA VAL A 92 -16.55 5.86 -1.18
C VAL A 92 -17.22 4.67 -1.86
N ARG A 93 -18.40 4.90 -2.43
CA ARG A 93 -19.12 3.90 -3.23
C ARG A 93 -18.67 3.95 -4.68
N ILE A 94 -18.37 2.79 -5.23
CA ILE A 94 -17.77 2.62 -6.57
C ILE A 94 -18.68 1.78 -7.47
N THR A 95 -18.57 1.97 -8.78
CA THR A 95 -19.28 1.15 -9.76
C THR A 95 -18.79 -0.30 -9.73
N ILE A 96 -19.62 -1.23 -10.21
CA ILE A 96 -19.25 -2.66 -10.34
C ILE A 96 -17.99 -2.81 -11.21
N ALA A 97 -17.97 -2.17 -12.38
CA ALA A 97 -16.82 -2.24 -13.27
C ALA A 97 -15.57 -1.58 -12.65
N GLY A 98 -15.75 -0.51 -11.87
CA GLY A 98 -14.67 0.12 -11.10
C GLY A 98 -14.07 -0.81 -10.05
N GLY A 99 -14.90 -1.57 -9.32
CA GLY A 99 -14.43 -2.57 -8.36
C GLY A 99 -13.69 -3.74 -9.01
N ILE A 100 -14.21 -4.24 -10.15
CA ILE A 100 -13.51 -5.27 -10.94
C ILE A 100 -12.17 -4.75 -11.42
N ASN A 101 -12.12 -3.52 -11.93
CA ASN A 101 -10.88 -2.88 -12.37
C ASN A 101 -9.89 -2.66 -11.22
N ALA A 102 -10.35 -2.26 -10.04
CA ALA A 102 -9.48 -2.14 -8.87
C ALA A 102 -8.87 -3.49 -8.45
N PHE A 103 -9.62 -4.58 -8.59
CA PHE A 103 -9.11 -5.92 -8.36
C PHE A 103 -8.11 -6.34 -9.44
N ILE A 104 -8.49 -6.32 -10.72
CA ILE A 104 -7.65 -6.80 -11.83
C ILE A 104 -6.43 -5.90 -12.07
N GLY A 105 -6.58 -4.58 -11.92
CA GLY A 105 -5.52 -3.61 -12.20
C GLY A 105 -4.48 -3.49 -11.09
N VAL A 106 -4.80 -3.90 -9.86
CA VAL A 106 -3.89 -3.76 -8.71
C VAL A 106 -3.95 -4.97 -7.78
N LEU A 107 -5.07 -5.19 -7.08
CA LEU A 107 -5.11 -6.09 -5.92
C LEU A 107 -4.84 -7.57 -6.27
N GLY A 108 -5.36 -8.03 -7.40
CA GLY A 108 -5.20 -9.40 -7.89
C GLY A 108 -3.75 -9.73 -8.24
N TRP A 109 -2.95 -8.75 -8.66
CA TRP A 109 -1.53 -8.97 -8.94
C TRP A 109 -0.74 -9.35 -7.69
N TYR A 110 -1.15 -8.90 -6.51
CA TYR A 110 -0.50 -9.33 -5.27
C TYR A 110 -0.73 -10.81 -4.96
N TRP A 111 -1.86 -11.38 -5.39
CA TRP A 111 -2.07 -12.84 -5.33
C TRP A 111 -1.21 -13.60 -6.34
N VAL A 112 -0.93 -13.01 -7.50
CA VAL A 112 0.02 -13.58 -8.47
C VAL A 112 1.41 -13.74 -7.85
N PHE A 113 1.84 -12.83 -6.96
CA PHE A 113 3.13 -12.95 -6.29
C PHE A 113 3.21 -14.23 -5.45
N GLY A 114 2.20 -14.46 -4.61
CA GLY A 114 2.14 -15.68 -3.81
C GLY A 114 1.98 -16.94 -4.66
N TRP A 115 1.20 -16.86 -5.73
CA TRP A 115 1.11 -17.95 -6.69
C TRP A 115 2.45 -18.30 -7.34
N LEU A 116 3.24 -17.32 -7.78
CA LEU A 116 4.56 -17.56 -8.39
C LEU A 116 5.49 -18.35 -7.47
N LEU A 117 5.52 -18.01 -6.18
CA LEU A 117 6.34 -18.72 -5.20
C LEU A 117 5.77 -20.10 -4.85
N ILE A 118 4.46 -20.19 -4.57
CA ILE A 118 3.83 -21.42 -4.06
C ILE A 118 3.66 -22.47 -5.17
N SER A 119 3.35 -22.05 -6.39
CA SER A 119 3.27 -22.96 -7.54
C SER A 119 4.63 -23.52 -7.98
N GLY A 120 5.73 -22.93 -7.49
CA GLY A 120 7.09 -23.31 -7.87
C GLY A 120 7.60 -22.67 -9.16
N VAL A 121 6.81 -21.82 -9.84
CA VAL A 121 7.20 -21.15 -11.09
C VAL A 121 8.42 -20.24 -10.91
N ALA A 122 8.53 -19.52 -9.78
CA ALA A 122 9.62 -18.59 -9.56
C ALA A 122 10.97 -19.26 -9.25
N ALA A 123 10.97 -20.43 -8.61
CA ALA A 123 12.15 -21.18 -8.17
C ALA A 123 13.35 -20.28 -7.75
N PRO A 124 13.19 -19.44 -6.71
CA PRO A 124 14.10 -18.34 -6.44
C PRO A 124 15.49 -18.78 -6.00
N ASP A 125 16.52 -18.24 -6.65
CA ASP A 125 17.92 -18.32 -6.22
C ASP A 125 18.31 -17.01 -5.49
N TYR A 126 18.34 -17.07 -4.15
CA TYR A 126 18.51 -15.87 -3.34
C TYR A 126 19.98 -15.42 -3.30
N PRO A 127 20.25 -14.10 -3.32
CA PRO A 127 21.63 -13.57 -3.24
C PRO A 127 22.35 -13.83 -1.93
N LEU A 128 21.62 -14.14 -0.86
CA LEU A 128 22.15 -14.43 0.47
C LEU A 128 21.71 -15.82 0.92
N SER A 129 22.27 -16.31 2.04
CA SER A 129 21.77 -17.53 2.68
C SER A 129 20.27 -17.41 2.97
N GLN A 130 19.52 -18.50 2.84
CA GLN A 130 18.07 -18.50 3.00
C GLN A 130 17.63 -17.87 4.32
N GLY A 131 18.32 -18.20 5.42
CA GLY A 131 18.03 -17.63 6.74
C GLY A 131 18.20 -16.10 6.78
N ALA A 132 19.28 -15.57 6.22
CA ALA A 132 19.51 -14.12 6.15
C ALA A 132 18.49 -13.42 5.24
N TRP A 133 18.14 -14.03 4.11
CA TRP A 133 17.15 -13.49 3.19
C TRP A 133 15.74 -13.45 3.79
N PHE A 134 15.34 -14.54 4.45
CA PHE A 134 14.07 -14.59 5.17
C PHE A 134 14.03 -13.60 6.32
N ALA A 135 15.11 -13.46 7.09
CA ALA A 135 15.20 -12.47 8.15
C ALA A 135 14.99 -11.05 7.61
N LEU A 136 15.66 -10.68 6.51
CA LEU A 136 15.45 -9.40 5.84
C LEU A 136 13.99 -9.19 5.43
N CYS A 137 13.38 -10.16 4.75
CA CYS A 137 11.99 -10.05 4.30
C CYS A 137 11.02 -9.92 5.47
N ILE A 138 11.20 -10.71 6.52
CA ILE A 138 10.38 -10.66 7.74
C ILE A 138 10.54 -9.29 8.41
N THR A 139 11.77 -8.80 8.59
CA THR A 139 12.03 -7.48 9.18
C THR A 139 11.36 -6.38 8.37
N LEU A 140 11.49 -6.37 7.04
CA LEU A 140 10.84 -5.39 6.18
C LEU A 140 9.31 -5.43 6.31
N CYS A 141 8.72 -6.63 6.31
CA CYS A 141 7.28 -6.79 6.43
C CYS A 141 6.75 -6.33 7.81
N VAL A 142 7.39 -6.76 8.89
CA VAL A 142 6.96 -6.46 10.27
C VAL A 142 7.13 -4.97 10.56
N THR A 143 8.32 -4.42 10.28
CA THR A 143 8.60 -2.99 10.50
C THR A 143 7.74 -2.13 9.58
N GLY A 144 7.57 -2.53 8.31
CA GLY A 144 6.69 -1.83 7.37
C GLY A 144 5.23 -1.81 7.83
N THR A 145 4.73 -2.94 8.35
CA THR A 145 3.37 -3.02 8.92
C THR A 145 3.21 -2.12 10.13
N ALA A 146 4.19 -2.13 11.05
CA ALA A 146 4.18 -1.25 12.22
C ALA A 146 4.17 0.23 11.84
N ILE A 147 5.03 0.64 10.89
CA ILE A 147 5.10 2.02 10.39
C ILE A 147 3.77 2.43 9.76
N MET A 148 3.20 1.58 8.89
CA MET A 148 1.95 1.88 8.20
C MET A 148 0.79 2.03 9.18
N LEU A 149 0.62 1.07 10.10
CA LEU A 149 -0.44 1.13 11.10
C LEU A 149 -0.29 2.33 12.04
N ALA A 150 0.91 2.61 12.53
CA ALA A 150 1.16 3.73 13.44
C ALA A 150 0.90 5.08 12.75
N ALA A 151 1.36 5.25 11.51
CA ALA A 151 1.13 6.46 10.73
C ALA A 151 -0.36 6.71 10.47
N ASP A 152 -1.09 5.67 10.06
CA ASP A 152 -2.52 5.83 9.75
C ASP A 152 -3.37 6.01 11.02
N ALA A 153 -3.02 5.33 12.12
CA ALA A 153 -3.66 5.55 13.41
C ALA A 153 -3.42 6.98 13.92
N GLN A 154 -2.17 7.47 13.92
CA GLN A 154 -1.86 8.84 14.30
C GLN A 154 -2.63 9.83 13.42
N LYS A 155 -2.60 9.66 12.10
CA LYS A 155 -3.35 10.51 11.16
C LYS A 155 -4.85 10.51 11.50
N TYR A 156 -5.46 9.34 11.65
CA TYR A 156 -6.89 9.23 11.89
C TYR A 156 -7.31 9.88 13.21
N PHE A 157 -6.67 9.51 14.31
CA PHE A 157 -7.07 9.99 15.63
C PHE A 157 -6.74 11.48 15.83
N THR A 158 -5.60 11.96 15.33
CA THR A 158 -5.25 13.39 15.39
C THR A 158 -6.25 14.21 14.58
N LEU A 159 -6.51 13.86 13.31
CA LEU A 159 -7.44 14.63 12.47
C LEU A 159 -8.90 14.53 12.90
N ARG A 160 -9.26 13.48 13.66
CA ARG A 160 -10.58 13.37 14.30
C ARG A 160 -10.78 14.41 15.40
N VAL A 161 -9.71 14.74 16.13
CA VAL A 161 -9.76 15.71 17.24
C VAL A 161 -9.49 17.13 16.74
N SER A 162 -8.47 17.32 15.91
CA SER A 162 -8.08 18.62 15.37
C SER A 162 -7.59 18.48 13.93
N ARG A 163 -8.26 19.21 13.02
CA ARG A 163 -7.85 19.25 11.61
C ARG A 163 -6.68 20.21 11.44
N GLY A 164 -5.62 19.75 10.78
CA GLY A 164 -4.44 20.56 10.49
C GLY A 164 -3.29 19.76 9.93
N LEU A 165 -2.13 20.41 9.84
CA LEU A 165 -0.88 19.77 9.47
C LEU A 165 -0.32 18.99 10.66
N ILE A 166 0.03 17.72 10.45
CA ILE A 166 0.68 16.88 11.46
C ILE A 166 2.19 16.92 11.20
N THR A 167 2.96 17.34 12.20
CA THR A 167 4.42 17.53 12.08
C THR A 167 5.21 16.82 13.19
N ASP A 168 4.57 15.90 13.92
CA ASP A 168 5.15 15.15 15.03
C ASP A 168 5.00 13.63 14.86
N GLY A 169 5.51 12.84 15.81
CA GLY A 169 5.42 11.39 15.80
C GLY A 169 5.95 10.76 14.50
N MET A 170 5.14 9.90 13.87
CA MET A 170 5.47 9.22 12.62
C MET A 170 5.68 10.18 11.45
N PHE A 171 5.05 11.36 11.50
CA PHE A 171 5.16 12.39 10.48
C PHE A 171 6.31 13.37 10.74
N ARG A 172 7.00 13.30 11.89
CA ARG A 172 8.05 14.28 12.24
C ARG A 172 9.16 14.40 11.20
N TYR A 173 9.63 13.27 10.69
CA TYR A 173 10.76 13.21 9.77
C TYR A 173 10.39 12.73 8.37
N VAL A 174 9.27 12.03 8.21
CA VAL A 174 8.84 11.50 6.91
C VAL A 174 7.43 12.00 6.63
N ARG A 175 7.20 12.60 5.46
CA ARG A 175 5.89 13.17 5.08
C ARG A 175 4.88 12.10 4.63
N HIS A 176 5.39 10.97 4.14
CA HIS A 176 4.60 9.84 3.64
C HIS A 176 4.95 8.50 4.33
N PRO A 177 4.92 8.42 5.68
CA PRO A 177 5.39 7.25 6.41
C PRO A 177 4.51 6.02 6.14
N ASN A 178 3.20 6.19 5.96
CA ASN A 178 2.30 5.10 5.61
C ASN A 178 2.65 4.46 4.26
N TYR A 179 3.02 5.28 3.27
CA TYR A 179 3.49 4.79 1.97
C TYR A 179 4.84 4.08 2.09
N LEU A 180 5.77 4.60 2.89
CA LEU A 180 7.04 3.92 3.18
C LEU A 180 6.78 2.53 3.75
N GLY A 181 5.89 2.43 4.76
CA GLY A 181 5.51 1.16 5.36
C GLY A 181 4.92 0.18 4.34
N GLU A 182 3.98 0.62 3.50
CA GLU A 182 3.43 -0.24 2.44
C GLU A 182 4.49 -0.68 1.42
N MET A 183 5.40 0.22 1.01
CA MET A 183 6.48 -0.12 0.09
C MET A 183 7.44 -1.16 0.69
N MET A 184 7.74 -1.08 2.00
CA MET A 184 8.52 -2.10 2.71
C MET A 184 7.80 -3.46 2.74
N ILE A 185 6.50 -3.47 3.02
CA ILE A 185 5.69 -4.70 3.07
C ILE A 185 5.67 -5.38 1.71
N TYR A 186 5.26 -4.68 0.65
CA TYR A 186 5.18 -5.30 -0.67
C TYR A 186 6.55 -5.57 -1.28
N GLY A 187 7.55 -4.74 -0.96
CA GLY A 187 8.94 -5.01 -1.27
C GLY A 187 9.41 -6.34 -0.68
N SER A 188 9.07 -6.63 0.58
CA SER A 188 9.36 -7.93 1.20
C SER A 188 8.74 -9.11 0.45
N PHE A 189 7.52 -8.94 -0.09
CA PHE A 189 6.87 -9.99 -0.87
C PHE A 189 7.58 -10.21 -2.20
N ALA A 190 7.96 -9.13 -2.89
CA ALA A 190 8.73 -9.25 -4.13
C ALA A 190 10.10 -9.89 -3.88
N LEU A 191 10.76 -9.58 -2.75
CA LEU A 191 12.02 -10.21 -2.34
C LEU A 191 11.87 -11.69 -2.00
N MET A 192 10.78 -12.09 -1.34
CA MET A 192 10.48 -13.51 -1.08
C MET A 192 10.22 -14.29 -2.36
N VAL A 193 9.57 -13.68 -3.36
CA VAL A 193 9.32 -14.34 -4.65
C VAL A 193 10.58 -14.33 -5.52
N TRP A 194 11.42 -13.29 -5.38
CA TRP A 194 12.65 -13.04 -6.12
C TRP A 194 12.53 -13.30 -7.64
N HIS A 195 11.48 -12.72 -8.22
CA HIS A 195 11.16 -12.82 -9.64
C HIS A 195 10.90 -11.42 -10.20
N TRP A 196 11.23 -11.18 -11.47
CA TRP A 196 11.14 -9.85 -12.10
C TRP A 196 9.71 -9.27 -12.11
N LEU A 197 8.70 -10.13 -12.29
CA LEU A 197 7.30 -9.71 -12.44
C LEU A 197 6.77 -8.92 -11.22
N PRO A 198 6.93 -9.39 -9.96
CA PRO A 198 6.64 -8.58 -8.79
C PRO A 198 7.23 -7.17 -8.81
N PHE A 199 8.51 -7.02 -9.17
CA PHE A 199 9.15 -5.70 -9.23
C PHE A 199 8.54 -4.79 -10.31
N LEU A 200 8.16 -5.35 -11.46
CA LEU A 200 7.48 -4.59 -12.52
C LEU A 200 6.09 -4.10 -12.06
N VAL A 201 5.32 -4.96 -11.39
CA VAL A 201 4.02 -4.58 -10.81
C VAL A 201 4.19 -3.50 -9.74
N LEU A 202 5.18 -3.63 -8.85
CA LEU A 202 5.45 -2.63 -7.83
C LEU A 202 5.91 -1.30 -8.42
N ALA A 203 6.76 -1.31 -9.45
CA ALA A 203 7.15 -0.09 -10.16
C ALA A 203 5.92 0.63 -10.74
N TRP A 204 4.99 -0.11 -11.35
CA TRP A 204 3.72 0.45 -11.82
C TRP A 204 2.90 1.08 -10.70
N VAL A 205 2.68 0.37 -9.58
CA VAL A 205 1.88 0.89 -8.46
C VAL A 205 2.56 2.08 -7.80
N TRP A 206 3.86 2.00 -7.56
CA TRP A 206 4.60 3.04 -6.85
C TRP A 206 4.73 4.33 -7.65
N LEU A 207 4.99 4.23 -8.97
CA LEU A 207 5.13 5.40 -9.83
C LEU A 207 3.77 5.92 -10.32
N GLY A 208 2.86 5.01 -10.69
CA GLY A 208 1.55 5.36 -11.26
C GLY A 208 0.51 5.78 -10.23
N LEU A 209 0.55 5.23 -9.01
CA LEU A 209 -0.44 5.50 -7.96
C LEU A 209 0.18 6.20 -6.74
N PHE A 210 1.22 5.63 -6.12
CA PHE A 210 1.73 6.19 -4.86
C PHE A 210 2.37 7.55 -5.07
N ALA A 211 3.26 7.72 -6.06
CA ALA A 211 3.90 8.99 -6.35
C ALA A 211 2.86 10.09 -6.65
N VAL A 212 1.84 9.78 -7.47
CA VAL A 212 0.74 10.70 -7.77
C VAL A 212 -0.03 11.08 -6.51
N ASN A 213 -0.38 10.11 -5.67
CA ASN A 213 -1.12 10.37 -4.43
C ASN A 213 -0.29 11.18 -3.42
N MET A 214 1.01 10.93 -3.33
CA MET A 214 1.94 11.69 -2.48
C MET A 214 2.04 13.14 -2.95
N ILE A 215 2.19 13.39 -4.26
CA ILE A 215 2.20 14.74 -4.85
C ILE A 215 0.88 15.47 -4.54
N MET A 216 -0.27 14.83 -4.73
CA MET A 216 -1.57 15.43 -4.44
C MET A 216 -1.73 15.72 -2.94
N LYS A 217 -1.19 14.86 -2.07
CA LYS A 217 -1.18 15.06 -0.62
C LYS A 217 -0.30 16.25 -0.24
N GLU A 218 0.88 16.41 -0.84
CA GLU A 218 1.76 17.57 -0.64
C GLU A 218 1.10 18.88 -1.03
N VAL A 219 0.40 18.90 -2.17
CA VAL A 219 -0.36 20.07 -2.62
C VAL A 219 -1.45 20.43 -1.62
N SER A 220 -2.16 19.43 -1.06
CA SER A 220 -3.13 19.66 0.00
C SER A 220 -2.47 20.19 1.28
N MET A 221 -1.38 19.56 1.73
CA MET A 221 -0.63 19.95 2.93
C MET A 221 -0.03 21.36 2.81
N SER A 222 0.34 21.78 1.59
CA SER A 222 0.94 23.10 1.33
C SER A 222 0.05 24.30 1.61
N ARG A 223 -1.24 24.07 1.83
CA ARG A 223 -2.23 25.10 2.16
C ARG A 223 -2.31 25.42 3.65
N HIS A 224 -1.66 24.61 4.48
CA HIS A 224 -1.65 24.78 5.93
C HIS A 224 -0.47 25.64 6.39
N GLU A 225 -0.69 26.40 7.47
CA GLU A 225 0.38 27.13 8.15
C GLU A 225 1.45 26.16 8.67
N GLY A 226 2.72 26.59 8.67
CA GLY A 226 3.87 25.77 9.07
C GLY A 226 4.37 24.78 8.01
N TRP A 227 3.73 24.68 6.84
CA TRP A 227 4.13 23.78 5.77
C TRP A 227 5.58 24.00 5.30
N THR A 228 6.00 25.25 5.10
CA THR A 228 7.33 25.57 4.60
C THR A 228 8.42 25.06 5.54
N ASP A 229 8.27 25.31 6.84
CA ASP A 229 9.23 24.88 7.87
C ASP A 229 9.23 23.35 8.04
N TYR A 230 8.04 22.74 8.00
CA TYR A 230 7.90 21.30 8.06
C TYR A 230 8.56 20.61 6.85
N LYS A 231 8.34 21.12 5.63
CA LYS A 231 8.95 20.56 4.42
C LYS A 231 10.47 20.68 4.45
N ALA A 232 11.01 21.77 5.00
CA ALA A 232 12.46 21.98 5.13
C ALA A 232 13.12 21.04 6.15
N SER A 233 12.36 20.50 7.12
CA SER A 233 12.87 19.66 8.21
C SER A 233 12.47 18.19 8.11
N SER A 234 11.82 17.78 7.02
CA SER A 234 11.37 16.41 6.78
C SER A 234 11.79 15.90 5.41
N TRP A 235 11.79 14.58 5.26
CA TRP A 235 11.99 13.87 4.00
C TRP A 235 10.64 13.45 3.40
N TRP A 236 10.60 13.32 2.08
CA TRP A 236 9.44 12.90 1.33
C TRP A 236 9.03 11.46 1.71
N LEU A 237 9.98 10.52 1.67
CA LEU A 237 9.69 9.11 1.89
C LEU A 237 10.80 8.38 2.65
N VAL A 238 12.06 8.52 2.23
CA VAL A 238 13.17 7.77 2.83
C VAL A 238 14.06 8.74 3.59
N PRO A 239 14.15 8.62 4.94
CA PRO A 239 15.03 9.47 5.73
C PRO A 239 16.45 9.50 5.18
N LEU A 240 17.05 10.69 5.13
CA LEU A 240 18.42 10.93 4.65
C LEU A 240 18.63 10.71 3.14
N VAL A 241 17.58 10.42 2.36
CA VAL A 241 17.69 10.24 0.90
C VAL A 241 16.80 11.23 0.16
N PHE A 242 15.47 11.15 0.32
CA PHE A 242 14.53 12.07 -0.33
C PHE A 242 13.20 12.18 0.39
#